data_AF-A0A8X7NLD1-F1
#
_entry.id   AF-A0A8X7NLD1-F1
#
_cell.length_a   1.000
_cell.length_b   1.000
_cell.length_c   1.000
_cell.angle_alpha   90.00
_cell.angle_beta   90.00
_cell.angle_gamma   90.00
#
_symmetry.space_group_name_H-M   'P 1'
#
loop_
_entity.id
_entity.type
_entity.pdbx_description
1 polymer ?
#
loop_
_entity_poly.entity_id
_entity_poly.type
_entity_poly.pdbx_seq_one_letter_code
_entity_poly.pdbx_strand_id
1 'polypeptide(L)'
;MKVYSILILNKAGGLIYQNELQPGLSKLTANDYLVLAGTLHGVHAIGSKLAPTISTTSKSEAASQNAQILSTGKQMSSNTNRTGLKSVETDLFNLYIFQTVSGLKFISIRGIF
;
A
#
# COMPACT_ATOMS: atom_id res chain seq x y z
N MET A 1 -14.14 -9.07 10.99
CA MET A 1 -13.26 -8.34 10.04
C MET A 1 -12.73 -7.04 10.64
N LYS A 2 -11.80 -7.14 11.59
CA LYS A 2 -11.25 -6.02 12.39
C LYS A 2 -9.97 -5.44 11.77
N VAL A 3 -9.80 -4.11 11.85
CA VAL A 3 -8.52 -3.43 11.55
C VAL A 3 -7.81 -3.20 12.87
N TYR A 4 -6.60 -3.73 13.01
CA TYR A 4 -5.83 -3.63 14.24
C TYR A 4 -4.95 -2.39 14.28
N SER A 5 -4.28 -2.07 13.16
CA SER A 5 -3.37 -0.93 13.11
C SER A 5 -3.32 -0.30 11.71
N ILE A 6 -3.08 1.01 11.70
CA ILE A 6 -2.79 1.78 10.50
C ILE A 6 -1.41 2.41 10.65
N LEU A 7 -0.59 2.30 9.60
CA LEU A 7 0.70 2.96 9.51
C LEU A 7 0.72 3.83 8.26
N ILE A 8 1.39 4.97 8.33
CA ILE A 8 1.66 5.83 7.17
C ILE A 8 3.16 6.03 7.09
N LEU A 9 3.71 5.71 5.92
CA LEU A 9 5.11 5.94 5.59
C LEU A 9 5.19 7.08 4.58
N ASN A 10 6.22 7.91 4.74
CA ASN A 10 6.53 8.93 3.75
C ASN A 10 7.11 8.32 2.46
N LYS A 11 7.38 9.18 1.47
CA LYS A 11 7.96 8.77 0.18
C LYS A 11 9.31 8.07 0.32
N ALA A 12 10.12 8.44 1.31
CA ALA A 12 11.44 7.87 1.58
C ALA A 12 11.39 6.55 2.39
N GLY A 13 10.21 6.08 2.79
CA GLY A 13 10.04 4.85 3.56
C GLY A 13 10.12 5.02 5.08
N GLY A 14 10.26 6.25 5.58
CA GLY A 14 10.19 6.54 7.01
C GLY A 14 8.76 6.52 7.53
N LEU A 15 8.54 5.94 8.70
CA LEU A 15 7.25 5.98 9.39
C LEU A 15 6.94 7.40 9.87
N ILE A 16 5.77 7.93 9.50
CA ILE A 16 5.31 9.26 9.90
C ILE A 16 4.03 9.24 10.74
N TYR A 17 3.30 8.13 10.73
CA TYR A 17 2.13 7.93 11.57
C TYR A 17 1.97 6.45 11.89
N GLN A 18 1.58 6.16 13.12
CA GLN A 18 1.21 4.84 13.59
C GLN A 18 0.02 5.00 14.53
N ASN A 19 -0.99 4.14 14.38
CA ASN A 19 -2.12 4.10 15.28
C ASN A 19 -2.60 2.66 15.48
N GLU A 20 -2.89 2.33 16.74
CA GLU A 20 -3.47 1.06 17.16
C GLU A 20 -4.97 1.30 17.36
N LEU A 21 -5.78 0.70 16.50
CA LEU A 21 -7.23 0.90 16.52
C LEU A 21 -7.92 -0.12 17.44
N GLN A 22 -7.37 -1.31 17.55
CA GLN A 22 -7.95 -2.40 18.33
C GLN A 22 -6.83 -3.24 18.98
N PRO A 23 -7.04 -3.73 20.21
CA PRO A 23 -6.14 -4.70 20.82
C PRO A 23 -6.20 -6.04 20.05
N GLY A 24 -5.10 -6.79 20.05
CA GLY A 24 -5.02 -8.11 19.41
C GLY A 24 -3.70 -8.40 18.70
N LEU A 25 -2.88 -7.38 18.45
CA LEU A 25 -1.49 -7.52 18.04
C LEU A 25 -0.55 -7.19 19.20
N SER A 26 0.60 -7.85 19.23
CA SER A 26 1.70 -7.46 20.12
C SER A 26 2.21 -6.08 19.71
N LYS A 27 2.27 -5.17 20.70
CA LYS A 27 2.80 -3.83 20.49
C LYS A 27 4.30 -3.89 20.23
N LEU A 28 4.74 -3.26 19.16
CA LEU A 28 6.15 -3.13 18.83
C LEU A 28 6.75 -1.89 19.53
N THR A 29 8.07 -1.90 19.73
CA THR A 29 8.76 -0.69 20.18
C THR A 29 8.78 0.37 19.07
N ALA A 30 9.08 1.62 19.42
CA ALA A 30 9.21 2.69 18.42
C ALA A 30 10.27 2.34 17.35
N ASN A 31 11.40 1.77 17.76
CA ASN A 31 12.46 1.37 16.83
C ASN A 31 12.02 0.22 15.92
N ASP A 32 11.31 -0.77 16.46
CA ASP A 32 10.81 -1.90 15.65
C ASP A 32 9.80 -1.44 14.60
N TYR A 33 8.96 -0.45 14.93
CA TYR A 33 8.07 0.18 13.96
C TYR A 33 8.83 0.92 12.85
N LEU A 34 9.94 1.58 13.16
CA LEU A 34 10.81 2.21 12.17
C LEU A 34 11.48 1.16 11.25
N VAL A 35 11.97 0.07 11.84
CA VAL A 35 12.54 -1.06 11.09
C VAL A 35 11.48 -1.67 10.17
N LEU A 36 10.29 -1.97 10.69
CA LEU A 36 9.17 -2.49 9.91
C LEU A 36 8.82 -1.58 8.73
N ALA A 37 8.77 -0.27 8.94
CA ALA A 37 8.50 0.69 7.88
C ALA A 37 9.57 0.66 6.78
N GLY A 38 10.85 0.67 7.15
CA GLY A 38 11.96 0.55 6.20
C GLY A 38 11.92 -0.77 5.43
N THR A 39 11.64 -1.89 6.11
CA THR A 39 11.49 -3.20 5.48
C THR A 39 10.35 -3.24 4.48
N LEU A 40 9.15 -2.76 4.84
CA LEU A 40 8.00 -2.74 3.94
C LEU A 40 8.26 -1.83 2.73
N HIS A 41 8.95 -0.71 2.92
CA HIS A 41 9.38 0.14 1.82
C HIS A 41 10.35 -0.56 0.87
N GLY A 42 11.36 -1.25 1.42
CA GLY A 42 12.33 -2.03 0.65
C GLY A 42 11.70 -3.18 -0.13
N VAL A 43 10.85 -3.99 0.52
CA VAL A 43 10.12 -5.08 -0.13
C VAL A 43 9.18 -4.55 -1.21
N HIS A 44 8.52 -3.42 -0.98
CA HIS A 44 7.71 -2.78 -2.01
C HIS A 44 8.55 -2.40 -3.24
N ALA A 45 9.74 -1.81 -3.05
CA ALA A 45 10.64 -1.46 -4.15
C ALA A 45 11.17 -2.69 -4.90
N ILE A 46 11.52 -3.77 -4.18
CA ILE A 46 11.95 -5.04 -4.77
C ILE A 46 10.80 -5.66 -5.57
N GLY A 47 9.60 -5.73 -5.01
CA GLY A 47 8.41 -6.24 -5.71
C GLY A 47 8.11 -5.47 -7.00
N SER A 48 8.40 -4.16 -7.03
CA SER A 48 8.25 -3.36 -8.25
C SER A 48 9.23 -3.74 -9.35
N LYS A 49 10.44 -4.20 -8.98
CA LYS A 49 11.46 -4.69 -9.93
C LYS A 49 11.24 -6.13 -10.38
N LEU A 50 10.64 -6.96 -9.52
CA LEU A 50 10.31 -8.35 -9.83
C LEU A 50 9.01 -8.52 -10.61
N ALA A 51 8.12 -7.51 -10.55
CA ALA A 51 6.89 -7.54 -11.32
C ALA A 51 7.21 -7.76 -12.81
N PRO A 52 6.55 -8.71 -13.48
CA PRO A 52 6.79 -8.95 -14.89
C PRO A 52 6.59 -7.63 -15.64
N THR A 53 7.58 -7.28 -16.47
CA THR A 53 7.43 -6.20 -17.44
C THR A 53 6.35 -6.62 -18.42
N ILE A 54 5.10 -6.30 -18.11
CA ILE A 54 4.02 -6.35 -19.08
C ILE A 54 4.43 -5.33 -20.15
N SER A 55 4.94 -5.82 -21.28
CA SER A 55 5.11 -5.07 -22.51
C SER A 55 3.74 -4.55 -22.92
N THR A 56 3.36 -3.41 -22.35
CA THR A 56 2.12 -2.72 -22.68
C THR A 56 2.35 -2.05 -24.03
N THR A 57 2.04 -2.78 -25.11
CA THR A 57 1.70 -2.22 -26.42
C THR A 57 0.36 -1.48 -26.35
N SER A 58 0.13 -0.70 -25.29
CA SER A 58 -1.13 -0.02 -25.00
C SER A 58 -0.84 1.45 -24.69
N LYS A 59 -0.32 2.18 -25.69
CA LYS A 59 -0.25 3.65 -25.69
C LYS A 59 -1.64 4.31 -25.84
N SER A 60 -2.72 3.64 -25.46
CA SER A 60 -4.11 4.02 -25.77
C SER A 60 -5.06 3.89 -24.57
N GLU A 61 -4.61 4.12 -23.34
CA GLU A 61 -5.51 4.11 -22.17
C GLU A 61 -5.51 5.41 -21.34
N ALA A 62 -4.53 6.30 -21.50
CA ALA A 62 -4.47 7.55 -20.74
C ALA A 62 -5.57 8.55 -21.15
N ALA A 63 -5.96 8.59 -22.43
CA ALA A 63 -7.01 9.48 -22.93
C ALA A 63 -8.41 9.08 -22.44
N SER A 64 -8.70 7.77 -22.35
CA SER A 64 -10.01 7.25 -21.95
C SER A 64 -10.31 7.45 -20.46
N GLN A 65 -9.29 7.46 -19.61
CA GLN A 65 -9.46 7.67 -18.16
C GLN A 65 -9.88 9.12 -17.83
N ASN A 66 -9.27 10.11 -18.48
CA ASN A 66 -9.62 11.52 -18.25
C ASN A 66 -11.03 11.85 -18.73
N ALA A 67 -11.45 11.32 -19.88
CA ALA A 67 -12.82 11.48 -20.38
C ALA A 67 -13.86 10.86 -19.41
N GLN A 68 -13.52 9.72 -18.81
CA GLN A 68 -14.42 8.99 -17.91
C GLN A 68 -14.51 9.60 -16.50
N ILE A 69 -13.44 10.26 -16.03
CA ILE A 69 -13.47 11.06 -14.79
C ILE A 69 -14.38 12.29 -14.98
N LEU A 70 -14.30 12.96 -16.12
CA LEU A 70 -15.18 14.10 -16.44
C LEU A 70 -16.65 13.69 -16.55
N SER A 71 -16.97 12.52 -17.10
CA SER A 71 -18.36 12.07 -17.26
C SER A 71 -18.98 11.51 -15.99
N THR A 72 -18.18 10.91 -15.10
CA THR A 72 -18.70 10.11 -13.97
C THR A 72 -18.38 10.72 -12.61
N GLY A 73 -17.44 11.68 -12.54
CA GLY A 73 -16.93 12.25 -11.29
C GLY A 73 -16.24 11.24 -10.36
N LYS A 74 -16.01 10.01 -10.83
CA LYS A 74 -15.47 8.89 -10.06
C LYS A 74 -14.26 8.30 -10.77
N GLN A 75 -13.12 8.32 -10.09
CA GLN A 75 -11.91 7.63 -10.56
C GLN A 75 -12.07 6.12 -10.32
N MET A 76 -12.26 5.33 -11.39
CA MET A 76 -12.49 3.87 -11.29
C MET A 76 -11.30 3.08 -10.73
N SER A 77 -10.09 3.62 -10.79
CA SER A 77 -8.89 2.96 -10.23
C SER A 77 -8.27 3.86 -9.17
N SER A 78 -8.76 3.78 -7.94
CA SER A 78 -8.20 4.54 -6.81
C SER A 78 -6.77 4.11 -6.47
N ASN A 79 -6.37 2.89 -6.83
CA ASN A 79 -5.02 2.36 -6.56
C ASN A 79 -4.08 2.58 -7.74
N THR A 80 -3.11 3.47 -7.55
CA THR A 80 -2.05 3.76 -8.52
C THR A 80 -0.87 2.78 -8.45
N ASN A 81 -0.85 1.86 -7.49
CA ASN A 81 0.15 0.79 -7.45
C ASN A 81 -0.12 -0.25 -8.54
N ARG A 82 0.45 -0.01 -9.72
CA ARG A 82 0.48 -1.00 -10.81
C ARG A 82 1.52 -2.09 -10.54
N THR A 83 2.55 -1.78 -9.77
CA THR A 83 3.65 -2.67 -9.38
C THR A 83 3.95 -2.54 -7.88
N GLY A 84 4.83 -3.40 -7.36
CA GLY A 84 5.23 -3.36 -5.95
C GLY A 84 4.37 -4.21 -5.03
N LEU A 85 4.78 -4.29 -3.77
CA LEU A 85 4.07 -5.04 -2.74
C LEU A 85 2.70 -4.40 -2.47
N LYS A 86 1.63 -5.20 -2.57
CA LYS A 86 0.22 -4.77 -2.37
C LYS A 86 -0.40 -5.37 -1.11
N SER A 87 -0.10 -6.63 -0.83
CA SER A 87 -0.57 -7.30 0.38
C SER A 87 0.42 -8.36 0.82
N VAL A 88 0.36 -8.69 2.12
CA VAL A 88 1.02 -9.83 2.74
C VAL A 88 -0.06 -10.55 3.54
N GLU A 89 -0.28 -11.82 3.24
CA GLU A 89 -1.26 -12.65 3.93
C GLU A 89 -0.50 -13.65 4.80
N THR A 90 -0.97 -13.83 6.03
CA THR A 90 -0.42 -14.77 7.01
C THR A 90 -1.58 -15.49 7.68
N ASP A 91 -1.29 -16.49 8.51
CA ASP A 91 -2.31 -17.20 9.29
C ASP A 91 -2.87 -16.38 10.47
N LEU A 92 -2.25 -15.23 10.79
CA LEU A 92 -2.62 -14.39 11.93
C LEU A 92 -3.29 -13.06 11.50
N PHE A 93 -2.74 -12.44 10.46
CA PHE A 93 -3.22 -11.17 9.95
C PHE A 93 -2.94 -11.01 8.46
N ASN A 94 -3.71 -10.11 7.84
CA ASN A 94 -3.47 -9.62 6.50
C ASN A 94 -3.00 -8.17 6.56
N LEU A 95 -1.94 -7.86 5.84
CA LEU A 95 -1.39 -6.52 5.70
C LEU A 95 -1.65 -6.05 4.27
N TYR A 96 -2.20 -4.85 4.12
CA TYR A 96 -2.46 -4.21 2.82
C TYR A 96 -1.68 -2.92 2.69
N ILE A 97 -1.14 -2.65 1.50
CA ILE A 97 -0.33 -1.46 1.18
C ILE A 97 -0.97 -0.72 0.03
N PHE A 98 -1.28 0.55 0.28
CA PHE A 98 -1.74 1.50 -0.71
C PHE A 98 -0.73 2.64 -0.84
N GLN A 99 -0.16 2.85 -2.02
CA GLN A 99 0.71 3.98 -2.30
C GLN A 99 0.03 4.98 -3.24
N THR A 100 0.13 6.23 -2.83
CA THR A 100 -0.33 7.39 -3.59
C THR A 100 0.63 7.76 -4.71
N VAL A 101 0.18 8.58 -5.66
CA VAL A 101 1.04 9.15 -6.71
C VAL A 101 2.18 10.02 -6.16
N SER A 102 2.00 10.64 -4.99
CA SER A 102 3.04 11.40 -4.31
C SER A 102 4.05 10.52 -3.57
N GLY A 103 3.79 9.22 -3.45
CA GLY A 103 4.72 8.22 -2.89
C GLY A 103 4.48 7.85 -1.43
N LEU A 104 3.50 8.47 -0.75
CA LEU A 104 3.06 8.05 0.60
C LEU A 104 2.49 6.63 0.54
N LYS A 105 2.77 5.83 1.57
CA LYS A 105 2.26 4.45 1.72
C LYS A 105 1.37 4.37 2.96
N PHE A 106 0.12 4.02 2.75
CA PHE A 106 -0.85 3.69 3.78
C PHE A 106 -0.87 2.18 3.95
N ILE A 107 -0.67 1.73 5.17
CA ILE A 107 -0.58 0.31 5.51
C ILE A 107 -1.67 0.00 6.51
N SER A 108 -2.50 -1.00 6.21
CA SER A 108 -3.57 -1.48 7.06
C SER A 108 -3.30 -2.90 7.47
N ILE A 109 -3.24 -3.15 8.78
CA ILE A 109 -3.13 -4.50 9.35
C ILE A 109 -4.51 -4.93 9.82
N ARG A 110 -5.00 -6.03 9.26
CA ARG A 110 -6.33 -6.58 9.50
C ARG A 110 -6.27 -7.99 10.04
N GLY A 111 -7.19 -8.30 10.94
CA GLY A 111 -7.46 -9.68 11.33
C GLY A 111 -8.14 -10.46 10.22
N ILE A 112 -7.93 -11.77 10.26
CA ILE A 112 -8.57 -12.74 9.35
C ILE A 112 -10.03 -12.96 9.76
N PHE A 113 -10.36 -12.81 11.05
CA PHE A 113 -11.69 -13.00 11.62
C PHE A 113 -12.39 -11.67 12.01
#